data_AF-A0A6V8L037-F1
#
_entry.id   AF-A0A6V8L037-F1
#
_cell.length_a   1.000
_cell.length_b   1.000
_cell.length_c   1.000
_cell.angle_alpha   90.00
_cell.angle_beta   90.00
_cell.angle_gamma   90.00
#
_symmetry.space_group_name_H-M   'P 1'
#
loop_
_entity.id
_entity.type
_entity.pdbx_description
1 polymer ?
#
loop_
_entity_poly.entity_id
_entity_poly.type
_entity_poly.pdbx_seq_one_letter_code
_entity_poly.pdbx_strand_id
1 'polypeptide(L)' 'MIALAFVLILVLFAAVEIAARRSRIPTLADLCVRLLAYEVWRVPVGRLVLIGLWWWVGWHFLAR' A
#
# COMPACT_ATOMS: atom_id res chain seq x y z
N MET A 1 4.05 24.05 0.69
CA MET A 1 5.07 23.15 0.08
C MET A 1 4.77 21.67 0.29
N ILE A 2 4.54 21.20 1.53
CA ILE A 2 4.29 19.78 1.81
C ILE A 2 3.05 19.23 1.09
N ALA A 3 1.94 19.96 1.10
CA ALA A 3 0.70 19.52 0.43
C ALA A 3 0.89 19.27 -1.09
N LEU A 4 1.68 20.11 -1.75
CA LEU A 4 1.98 19.93 -3.18
C LEU A 4 2.80 18.65 -3.43
N ALA A 5 3.76 18.34 -2.56
CA ALA A 5 4.55 17.12 -2.65
C ALA A 5 3.68 15.87 -2.48
N PHE A 6 2.69 15.91 -1.57
CA PHE A 6 1.71 14.83 -1.43
C PHE A 6 0.86 14.63 -2.67
N VAL A 7 0.33 15.72 -3.25
CA VAL A 7 -0.46 15.66 -4.49
C VAL A 7 0.38 15.10 -5.63
N LEU A 8 1.63 15.55 -5.78
CA LEU A 8 2.55 15.06 -6.81
C LEU A 8 2.81 13.55 -6.67
N ILE A 9 3.04 13.07 -5.44
CA ILE A 9 3.22 11.64 -5.16
C ILE A 9 1.99 10.84 -5.54
N LEU A 10 0.78 11.32 -5.22
CA LEU A 10 -0.47 10.64 -5.59
C LEU A 10 -0.65 10.55 -7.10
N VAL A 11 -0.34 11.65 -7.83
CA VAL A 11 -0.40 11.68 -9.29
C VAL A 11 0.61 10.71 -9.90
N LEU A 12 1.84 10.66 -9.38
CA LEU A 12 2.85 9.70 -9.83
C LEU A 12 2.41 8.25 -9.59
N PHE A 13 1.84 7.97 -8.41
CA PHE A 13 1.30 6.64 -8.10
C PHE A 13 0.20 6.22 -9.07
N ALA A 14 -0.74 7.13 -9.35
CA ALA A 14 -1.81 6.90 -10.33
C ALA A 14 -1.26 6.70 -11.74
N ALA A 15 -0.25 7.48 -12.14
CA ALA A 15 0.38 7.35 -13.45
C ALA A 15 1.09 5.99 -13.60
N VAL A 16 1.82 5.53 -12.58
CA VAL A 16 2.46 4.20 -12.56
C VAL A 16 1.41 3.10 -12.66
N GLU A 17 0.31 3.22 -11.94
CA GLU A 17 -0.78 2.24 -11.98
C GLU A 17 -1.44 2.17 -13.37
N ILE A 18 -1.68 3.32 -14.01
CA ILE A 18 -2.22 3.38 -15.39
C ILE A 18 -1.22 2.80 -16.39
N ALA A 19 0.07 3.09 -16.23
CA ALA A 19 1.13 2.54 -17.07
C ALA A 19 1.30 1.02 -16.89
N ALA A 20 1.18 0.53 -15.65
CA ALA A 20 1.23 -0.89 -15.31
C ALA A 20 0.08 -1.66 -15.94
N ARG A 21 -1.14 -1.09 -15.94
CA ARG A 21 -2.33 -1.68 -16.60
C ARG A 21 -2.15 -1.88 -18.10
N ARG A 22 -1.33 -1.05 -18.75
CA ARG A 22 -0.99 -1.17 -20.18
C ARG A 22 0.26 -2.02 -20.43
N SER A 23 0.95 -2.45 -19.39
CA SER A 23 2.19 -3.21 -19.45
C SER A 23 1.97 -4.65 -18.96
N ARG A 24 2.93 -5.55 -19.23
CA ARG A 24 2.91 -6.93 -18.71
C ARG A 24 3.32 -7.05 -17.24
N ILE A 25 3.59 -5.93 -16.58
CA ILE A 25 4.07 -5.88 -15.20
C ILE A 25 2.85 -5.92 -14.27
N PRO A 26 2.88 -6.68 -13.16
CA PRO A 26 1.77 -6.71 -12.20
C PRO A 26 1.44 -5.29 -11.70
N THR A 27 0.14 -5.00 -11.61
CA THR A 27 -0.35 -3.71 -11.09
C THR A 27 -0.09 -3.60 -9.58
N LEU A 28 -0.19 -2.39 -9.02
CA LEU A 28 -0.13 -2.23 -7.58
C LEU A 28 -1.27 -2.97 -6.89
N ALA A 29 -2.45 -3.01 -7.51
CA ALA A 29 -3.57 -3.80 -7.01
C ALA A 29 -3.23 -5.30 -6.94
N ASP A 30 -2.59 -5.85 -7.98
CA ASP A 30 -2.15 -7.26 -7.99
C ASP A 30 -1.12 -7.54 -6.89
N LEU A 31 -0.18 -6.61 -6.68
CA LEU A 31 0.80 -6.71 -5.60
C LEU A 31 0.15 -6.64 -4.23
N CYS A 32 -0.81 -5.73 -4.02
CA CYS A 32 -1.56 -5.65 -2.78
C CYS A 32 -2.33 -6.95 -2.53
N VAL A 33 -3.03 -7.50 -3.53
CA VAL A 33 -3.72 -8.78 -3.41
C VAL A 33 -2.76 -9.90 -3.04
N ARG A 34 -1.58 -9.98 -3.70
CA ARG A 34 -0.54 -10.97 -3.36
C ARG A 34 0.00 -10.80 -1.94
N LEU A 35 0.24 -9.57 -1.51
CA LEU A 35 0.71 -9.26 -0.16
C LEU A 35 -0.35 -9.63 0.87
N LEU A 36 -1.61 -9.26 0.65
CA LEU A 36 -2.74 -9.60 1.53
C LEU A 36 -3.01 -11.10 1.60
N ALA A 37 -2.78 -11.82 0.49
CA ALA A 37 -2.86 -13.28 0.42
C ALA A 37 -1.58 -13.99 0.87
N TYR A 38 -0.55 -13.24 1.30
CA TYR A 38 0.71 -13.82 1.73
C TYR A 38 0.52 -14.53 3.07
N GLU A 39 0.54 -15.86 3.00
CA GLU A 39 0.43 -16.76 4.14
C GLU A 39 1.74 -17.53 4.33
N VAL A 40 2.32 -17.42 5.52
CA VAL A 40 3.46 -18.23 5.94
C VAL A 40 2.94 -19.20 6.99
N TRP A 41 3.03 -20.51 6.73
CA TRP A 41 2.61 -21.53 7.70
C TRP A 41 1.15 -21.35 8.20
N ARG A 42 0.19 -21.03 7.29
CA ARG A 42 -1.22 -20.69 7.58
C ARG A 42 -1.43 -19.39 8.36
N VAL A 43 -0.38 -18.61 8.59
CA VAL A 43 -0.49 -17.29 9.22
C VAL A 43 -0.65 -16.23 8.12
N PRO A 44 -1.75 -15.47 8.10
CA PRO A 44 -1.98 -14.41 7.11
C PRO A 44 -1.12 -13.17 7.43
N VAL A 45 0.18 -13.29 7.15
CA VAL A 45 1.21 -12.26 7.41
C VAL A 45 0.81 -10.93 6.78
N GLY A 46 0.29 -10.94 5.55
CA GLY A 46 -0.18 -9.74 4.87
C GLY A 46 -1.20 -8.93 5.67
N ARG A 47 -2.19 -9.61 6.23
CA ARG A 47 -3.24 -8.97 7.05
C ARG A 47 -2.70 -8.52 8.39
N LEU A 48 -1.82 -9.30 9.02
CA LEU A 48 -1.19 -8.92 10.28
C LEU A 48 -0.33 -7.66 10.14
N VAL A 49 0.42 -7.54 9.05
CA VAL A 49 1.18 -6.33 8.73
C VAL A 49 0.26 -5.14 8.54
N LEU A 50 -0.87 -5.30 7.84
CA LEU A 50 -1.88 -4.25 7.67
C LEU A 50 -2.52 -3.81 8.99
N ILE A 51 -2.90 -4.76 9.84
CA ILE A 51 -3.47 -4.49 11.17
C ILE A 51 -2.43 -3.82 12.07
N GLY A 52 -1.19 -4.31 12.05
CA GLY A 52 -0.08 -3.74 12.82
C GLY A 52 0.27 -2.33 12.35
N LEU A 53 0.29 -2.09 11.04
CA LEU A 53 0.51 -0.76 10.46
C LEU A 53 -0.65 0.18 10.82
N TRP A 54 -1.90 -0.27 10.69
CA TRP A 54 -3.06 0.53 11.06
C TRP A 54 -3.06 0.88 12.54
N TRP A 55 -2.76 -0.09 13.42
CA TRP A 55 -2.59 0.15 14.85
C TRP A 55 -1.45 1.12 15.14
N TRP A 56 -0.30 0.95 14.49
CA TRP A 56 0.86 1.82 14.66
C TRP A 56 0.56 3.25 14.20
N VAL A 57 0.01 3.45 13.00
CA VAL A 57 -0.42 4.76 12.49
C VAL A 57 -1.48 5.35 13.41
N GLY A 58 -2.51 4.59 13.76
CA GLY A 58 -3.57 4.99 14.66
C GLY A 58 -3.00 5.51 15.98
N TRP A 59 -2.22 4.70 16.68
CA TRP A 59 -1.58 5.09 17.93
C TRP A 59 -0.62 6.28 17.76
N HIS A 60 0.20 6.27 16.72
CA HIS A 60 1.24 7.28 16.51
C HIS A 60 0.69 8.67 16.14
N PHE A 61 -0.50 8.75 15.54
CA PHE A 61 -1.20 10.01 15.29
C PHE A 61 -2.19 10.38 16.39
N LEU A 62 -2.82 9.42 17.08
CA LEU A 62 -3.74 9.69 18.20
C LEU A 62 -3.00 10.06 19.49
N ALA A 63 -1.74 9.65 19.64
CA ALA A 63 -0.88 10.03 20.76
C ALA A 63 -0.24 11.43 20.60
N ARG A 64 -0.66 12.20 19.60
CA ARG A 64 -0.25 13.61 19.37
C ARG A 64 -1.48 14.51 19.42
#